data_AF-A0A0D0MXE4-F1
#
_entry.id   AF-A0A0D0MXE4-F1
#
_cell.length_a   1.000
_cell.length_b   1.000
_cell.length_c   1.000
_cell.angle_alpha   90.00
_cell.angle_beta   90.00
_cell.angle_gamma   90.00
#
_symmetry.space_group_name_H-M   'P 1'
#
loop_
_entity.id
_entity.type
_entity.pdbx_description
1 polymer ?
#
loop_
_entity_poly.entity_id
_entity_poly.type
_entity_poly.pdbx_seq_one_letter_code
_entity_poly.pdbx_strand_id
1 'polypeptide(L)'
;MSDRMTHALMLLQQCAYARVLCEFHRRRAPRGGSEGLVPTTADELVDSVRRLKACDQRWEGMRRMLGADDLARVRVARALYLQSMRRSAPARLGPWSDCCGVDCMPPSHLLEWVSYDLECMELADLEASMGPEEAALYACAMDRPT
;
A
#
# COMPACT_ATOMS: atom_id res chain seq x y z
N MET A 1 5.30 23.83 -9.08
CA MET A 1 4.28 23.13 -8.25
C MET A 1 4.30 21.62 -8.46
N SER A 2 4.62 21.12 -9.66
CA SER A 2 4.67 19.67 -9.98
C SER A 2 5.61 18.85 -9.08
N ASP A 3 6.75 19.41 -8.67
CA ASP A 3 7.78 18.67 -7.92
C ASP A 3 7.34 18.29 -6.50
N ARG A 4 6.55 19.14 -5.84
CA ARG A 4 6.05 18.88 -4.48
C ARG A 4 5.02 17.75 -4.47
N MET A 5 4.13 17.73 -5.46
CA MET A 5 3.13 16.67 -5.61
C MET A 5 3.79 15.34 -5.97
N THR A 6 4.77 15.36 -6.88
CA THR A 6 5.55 14.17 -7.24
C THR A 6 6.31 13.62 -6.04
N HIS A 7 6.93 14.49 -5.24
CA HIS A 7 7.60 14.08 -4.00
C HIS A 7 6.63 13.49 -2.98
N ALA A 8 5.46 14.10 -2.80
CA ALA A 8 4.41 13.58 -1.92
C ALA A 8 3.95 12.17 -2.32
N LEU A 9 3.68 11.94 -3.60
CA LEU A 9 3.30 10.63 -4.13
C LEU A 9 4.42 9.59 -3.97
N MET A 10 5.67 9.98 -4.20
CA MET A 10 6.83 9.10 -3.95
C MET A 10 6.92 8.71 -2.47
N LEU A 11 6.74 9.64 -1.54
CA LEU A 11 6.75 9.35 -0.10
C LEU A 11 5.61 8.42 0.29
N LEU A 12 4.40 8.63 -0.24
CA LEU A 12 3.27 7.72 -0.03
C LEU A 12 3.57 6.31 -0.53
N GLN A 13 4.19 6.17 -1.71
CA GLN A 13 4.62 4.87 -2.23
C GLN A 13 5.67 4.20 -1.33
N GLN A 14 6.61 4.97 -0.77
CA GLN A 14 7.59 4.47 0.20
C GLN A 14 6.92 4.03 1.52
N CYS A 15 5.91 4.75 1.99
CA CYS A 15 5.12 4.37 3.16
C CYS A 15 4.36 3.07 2.90
N ALA A 16 3.64 2.97 1.78
CA ALA A 16 2.88 1.78 1.40
C ALA A 16 3.80 0.56 1.33
N TYR A 17 4.93 0.65 0.63
CA TYR A 17 5.90 -0.45 0.57
C TYR A 17 6.46 -0.84 1.95
N ALA A 18 6.74 0.12 2.82
CA ALA A 18 7.19 -0.17 4.18
C ALA A 18 6.12 -0.87 5.02
N ARG A 19 4.83 -0.54 4.84
CA ARG A 19 3.70 -1.24 5.48
C ARG A 19 3.60 -2.68 4.99
N VAL A 20 3.70 -2.89 3.67
CA VAL A 20 3.71 -4.22 3.05
C VAL A 20 4.83 -5.08 3.63
N LEU A 21 6.07 -4.58 3.69
CA LEU A 21 7.20 -5.31 4.28
C LEU A 21 6.97 -5.65 5.76
N CYS A 22 6.47 -4.71 6.54
CA CYS A 22 6.19 -4.92 7.96
C CYS A 22 5.14 -6.01 8.18
N GLU A 23 4.03 -5.97 7.42
CA GLU A 23 2.97 -6.97 7.52
C GLU A 23 3.42 -8.33 6.98
N PHE A 24 4.16 -8.36 5.88
CA PHE A 24 4.77 -9.56 5.34
C PHE A 24 5.68 -10.26 6.36
N HIS A 25 6.59 -9.50 7.00
CA HIS A 25 7.46 -10.01 8.05
C HIS A 25 6.67 -10.47 9.29
N ARG A 26 5.62 -9.75 9.67
CA ARG A 26 4.74 -10.12 10.80
C ARG A 26 4.00 -11.44 10.56
N ARG A 27 3.56 -11.71 9.32
CA ARG A 27 2.87 -12.94 8.94
C ARG A 27 3.81 -14.15 8.86
N ARG A 28 5.09 -13.92 8.55
CA ARG A 28 6.14 -14.94 8.51
C ARG A 28 6.92 -15.11 9.81
N ALA A 29 6.66 -14.28 10.82
CA ALA A 29 7.25 -14.45 12.14
C ALA A 29 6.81 -15.79 12.72
N PRO A 30 7.72 -16.55 13.36
CA PRO A 30 7.43 -17.91 13.82
C PRO A 30 6.28 -17.89 14.85
N ARG A 31 5.09 -18.28 14.40
CA ARG A 31 3.95 -18.64 15.26
C ARG A 31 4.06 -20.15 15.47
N GLY A 32 4.77 -20.55 16.52
CA GLY A 32 5.21 -21.92 16.80
C GLY A 32 4.50 -23.05 16.03
N GLY A 33 5.22 -23.74 15.14
CA GLY A 33 4.81 -25.05 14.62
C GLY A 33 4.66 -25.22 13.10
N SER A 34 4.96 -24.22 12.26
CA SER A 34 4.85 -24.40 10.80
C SER A 34 6.19 -24.82 10.18
N GLU A 35 6.36 -26.13 9.95
CA GLU A 35 7.47 -26.70 9.18
C GLU A 35 7.21 -26.45 7.68
N GLY A 36 8.01 -25.57 7.06
CA GLY A 36 7.98 -25.42 5.60
C GLY A 36 8.59 -24.13 5.04
N LEU A 37 8.60 -23.04 5.81
CA LEU A 37 9.17 -21.76 5.38
C LEU A 37 10.26 -21.29 6.34
N VAL A 38 11.36 -20.74 5.78
CA VAL A 38 12.37 -20.03 6.58
C VAL A 38 11.65 -18.86 7.29
N PRO A 39 11.58 -18.86 8.63
CA PRO A 39 10.92 -17.80 9.37
C PRO A 39 11.65 -16.49 9.16
N THR A 40 10.92 -15.38 9.17
CA THR A 40 11.54 -14.06 9.23
C THR A 40 12.33 -13.93 10.53
N THR A 41 13.55 -13.42 10.44
CA THR A 41 14.36 -13.15 11.63
C THR A 41 13.76 -12.00 12.44
N ALA A 42 14.01 -11.99 13.76
CA ALA A 42 13.59 -10.87 14.60
C ALA A 42 14.16 -9.53 14.09
N ASP A 43 15.39 -9.55 13.53
CA ASP A 43 16.07 -8.38 12.99
C ASP A 43 15.37 -7.80 11.75
N GLU A 44 14.94 -8.64 10.80
CA GLU A 44 14.20 -8.21 9.60
C GLU A 44 12.86 -7.55 9.96
N LEU A 45 12.16 -8.07 10.98
CA LEU A 45 10.94 -7.44 11.48
C LEU A 45 11.25 -6.09 12.13
N VAL A 46 12.25 -6.01 13.01
CA VAL A 46 12.69 -4.76 13.64
C VAL A 46 13.07 -3.70 12.60
N ASP A 47 13.80 -4.09 11.56
CA ASP A 47 14.22 -3.19 10.48
C ASP A 47 13.03 -2.70 9.65
N SER A 48 12.07 -3.58 9.34
CA SER A 48 10.85 -3.18 8.62
C SER A 48 9.99 -2.20 9.43
N VAL A 49 9.89 -2.39 10.75
CA VAL A 49 9.21 -1.47 11.67
C VAL A 49 9.93 -0.13 11.74
N ARG A 50 11.27 -0.13 11.82
CA ARG A 50 12.08 1.09 11.81
C ARG A 50 11.88 1.87 10.52
N ARG A 51 11.90 1.17 9.39
CA ARG A 51 11.66 1.76 8.06
C ARG A 51 10.27 2.39 7.98
N LEU A 52 9.24 1.69 8.44
CA LEU A 52 7.86 2.22 8.46
C LEU A 52 7.78 3.52 9.25
N LYS A 53 8.32 3.55 10.48
CA LYS A 53 8.36 4.77 11.31
C LYS A 53 9.06 5.93 10.60
N ALA A 54 10.19 5.67 9.94
CA ALA A 54 10.93 6.70 9.21
C ALA A 54 10.17 7.21 7.96
N CYS A 55 9.43 6.34 7.27
CA CYS A 55 8.55 6.74 6.17
C CYS A 55 7.39 7.60 6.68
N ASP A 56 6.68 7.16 7.73
CA ASP A 56 5.56 7.90 8.31
C ASP A 56 5.98 9.29 8.80
N GLN A 57 7.15 9.40 9.46
CA GLN A 57 7.69 10.69 9.89
C GLN A 57 7.97 11.65 8.72
N ARG A 58 8.56 11.14 7.63
CA ARG A 58 8.85 11.94 6.43
C ARG A 58 7.57 12.38 5.74
N TRP A 59 6.59 11.47 5.61
CA TRP A 59 5.28 11.79 5.06
C TRP A 59 4.58 12.86 5.91
N GLU A 60 4.55 12.70 7.22
CA GLU A 60 3.92 13.65 8.13
C GLU A 60 4.58 15.03 8.07
N GLY A 61 5.91 15.08 7.96
CA GLY A 61 6.66 16.32 7.71
C GLY A 61 6.23 16.99 6.40
N MET A 62 6.15 16.23 5.30
CA MET A 62 5.69 16.75 4.01
C MET A 62 4.23 17.21 4.06
N ARG A 63 3.35 16.42 4.68
CA ARG A 63 1.91 16.68 4.79
C ARG A 63 1.61 18.03 5.43
N ARG A 64 2.38 18.41 6.46
CA ARG A 64 2.23 19.72 7.13
C ARG A 64 2.66 20.91 6.28
N MET A 65 3.50 20.69 5.27
CA MET A 65 3.93 21.74 4.34
C MET A 65 2.98 21.90 3.13
N LEU A 66 2.06 20.95 2.94
CA LEU A 66 1.09 20.99 1.85
C LEU A 66 -0.15 21.78 2.28
N GLY A 67 -0.66 22.62 1.38
CA GLY A 67 -1.96 23.26 1.56
C GLY A 67 -3.11 22.26 1.35
N ALA A 68 -4.33 22.65 1.72
CA ALA A 68 -5.52 21.83 1.56
C ALA A 68 -5.73 21.38 0.09
N ASP A 69 -5.57 22.30 -0.86
CA ASP A 69 -5.70 22.01 -2.29
C ASP A 69 -4.65 21.01 -2.80
N ASP A 70 -3.40 21.12 -2.33
CA ASP A 70 -2.35 20.18 -2.71
C ASP A 70 -2.62 18.80 -2.11
N LEU A 71 -3.08 18.73 -0.85
CA LEU A 71 -3.47 17.47 -0.21
C LEU A 71 -4.64 16.81 -0.94
N ALA A 72 -5.59 17.60 -1.43
CA ALA A 72 -6.72 17.09 -2.19
C ALA A 72 -6.28 16.47 -3.53
N ARG A 73 -5.40 17.17 -4.25
CA ARG A 73 -4.80 16.65 -5.49
C ARG A 73 -4.00 15.38 -5.26
N VAL A 74 -3.21 15.32 -4.18
CA VAL A 74 -2.45 14.12 -3.80
C VAL A 74 -3.40 12.96 -3.49
N ARG A 75 -4.50 13.20 -2.76
CA ARG A 75 -5.50 12.17 -2.43
C ARG A 75 -6.12 11.56 -3.68
N VAL A 76 -6.61 12.41 -4.59
CA VAL A 76 -7.21 11.96 -5.87
C VAL A 76 -6.18 11.21 -6.72
N ALA A 77 -4.97 11.76 -6.88
CA ALA A 77 -3.91 11.12 -7.66
C ALA A 77 -3.50 9.75 -7.08
N ARG A 78 -3.41 9.65 -5.75
CA ARG A 78 -3.10 8.39 -5.06
C ARG A 78 -4.21 7.36 -5.23
N ALA A 79 -5.48 7.76 -5.10
CA ALA A 79 -6.61 6.87 -5.31
C ALA A 79 -6.65 6.32 -6.75
N LEU A 80 -6.42 7.16 -7.75
CA LEU A 80 -6.33 6.72 -9.16
C LEU A 80 -5.18 5.73 -9.38
N TYR A 81 -4.02 5.96 -8.76
CA TYR A 81 -2.91 5.02 -8.81
C TYR A 81 -3.29 3.67 -8.20
N LEU A 82 -3.92 3.66 -7.02
CA LEU A 82 -4.35 2.43 -6.36
C LEU A 82 -5.41 1.67 -7.16
N GLN A 83 -6.32 2.37 -7.84
CA GLN A 83 -7.26 1.74 -8.77
C GLN A 83 -6.55 1.01 -9.91
N SER A 84 -5.53 1.64 -10.51
CA SER A 84 -4.70 0.98 -11.54
C SER A 84 -4.02 -0.27 -10.99
N MET A 85 -3.46 -0.19 -9.78
CA MET A 85 -2.86 -1.35 -9.11
C MET A 85 -3.87 -2.46 -8.88
N ARG A 86 -5.08 -2.16 -8.39
CA ARG A 86 -6.16 -3.14 -8.18
C ARG A 86 -6.60 -3.81 -9.48
N ARG A 87 -6.72 -3.07 -10.58
CA ARG A 87 -7.06 -3.64 -11.90
C ARG A 87 -6.03 -4.67 -12.38
N SER A 88 -4.77 -4.50 -12.01
CA SER A 88 -3.71 -5.47 -12.32
C SER A 88 -3.62 -6.66 -11.36
N ALA A 89 -4.29 -6.59 -10.19
CA ALA A 89 -4.19 -7.62 -9.15
C ALA A 89 -4.58 -9.03 -9.61
N PRO A 90 -5.62 -9.27 -10.45
CA PRO A 90 -5.92 -10.60 -10.95
C PRO A 90 -4.75 -11.25 -11.70
N ALA A 91 -3.95 -10.47 -12.44
CA ALA A 91 -2.77 -10.99 -13.12
C ALA A 91 -1.61 -11.30 -12.15
N ARG A 92 -1.44 -10.48 -11.09
CA ARG A 92 -0.39 -10.69 -10.07
C ARG A 92 -0.71 -11.85 -9.11
N LEU A 93 -2.00 -12.04 -8.80
CA LEU A 93 -2.48 -13.04 -7.84
C LEU A 93 -2.95 -14.35 -8.50
N GLY A 94 -3.26 -14.36 -9.79
CA GLY A 94 -3.85 -15.51 -10.50
C GLY A 94 -3.13 -16.86 -10.43
N PRO A 95 -1.81 -16.98 -10.20
CA PRO A 95 -1.15 -18.29 -10.15
C PRO A 95 -1.47 -19.15 -8.91
N TRP A 96 -2.07 -18.60 -7.86
CA TRP A 96 -2.31 -19.30 -6.60
C TRP A 96 -3.80 -19.50 -6.34
N SER A 97 -4.14 -20.65 -5.76
CA SER A 97 -5.52 -20.98 -5.40
C SER A 97 -5.83 -20.53 -3.98
N ASP A 98 -6.99 -19.88 -3.78
CA ASP A 98 -7.53 -19.52 -2.46
C ASP A 98 -7.78 -20.74 -1.55
N CYS A 99 -7.74 -21.96 -2.12
CA CYS A 99 -7.84 -23.21 -1.37
C CYS A 99 -6.56 -23.59 -0.61
N CYS A 100 -5.42 -22.95 -0.92
CA CYS A 100 -4.15 -23.21 -0.25
C CYS A 100 -3.98 -22.24 0.93
N GLY A 101 -3.85 -22.79 2.14
CA GLY A 101 -3.66 -22.00 3.36
C GLY A 101 -2.43 -21.08 3.29
N VAL A 102 -2.48 -19.98 4.04
CA VAL A 102 -1.41 -18.96 4.12
C VAL A 102 -0.06 -19.58 4.51
N ASP A 103 -0.06 -20.65 5.32
CA ASP A 103 1.14 -21.34 5.77
C ASP A 103 1.88 -22.09 4.64
N CYS A 104 1.21 -22.39 3.53
CA CYS A 104 1.80 -23.05 2.37
C CYS A 104 2.13 -22.06 1.23
N MET A 105 1.86 -20.76 1.44
CA MET A 105 1.96 -19.73 0.41
C MET A 105 3.42 -19.37 0.12
N PRO A 106 3.87 -19.37 -1.16
CA PRO A 106 5.20 -18.90 -1.52
C PRO A 106 5.41 -17.47 -1.04
N PRO A 107 6.62 -17.09 -0.60
CA PRO A 107 6.89 -15.76 -0.09
C PRO A 107 6.53 -14.63 -1.08
N SER A 108 6.77 -14.84 -2.38
CA SER A 108 6.39 -13.88 -3.42
C SER A 108 4.88 -13.68 -3.50
N HIS A 109 4.11 -14.77 -3.38
CA HIS A 109 2.65 -14.70 -3.42
C HIS A 109 2.07 -14.08 -2.14
N LEU A 110 2.64 -14.40 -0.97
CA LEU A 110 2.26 -13.76 0.29
C LEU A 110 2.52 -12.26 0.26
N LEU A 111 3.65 -11.83 -0.34
CA LEU A 111 3.97 -10.42 -0.50
C LEU A 111 2.92 -9.70 -1.38
N GLU A 112 2.59 -10.29 -2.54
CA GLU A 112 1.57 -9.74 -3.45
C GLU A 112 0.18 -9.69 -2.79
N TRP A 113 -0.20 -10.74 -2.06
CA TRP A 113 -1.46 -10.79 -1.33
C TRP A 113 -1.54 -9.69 -0.26
N VAL A 114 -0.46 -9.51 0.53
CA VAL A 114 -0.38 -8.44 1.54
C VAL A 114 -0.40 -7.06 0.87
N SER A 115 0.27 -6.89 -0.28
CA SER A 115 0.22 -5.65 -1.05
C SER A 115 -1.20 -5.33 -1.49
N TYR A 116 -1.90 -6.31 -2.06
CA TYR A 116 -3.27 -6.13 -2.53
C TYR A 116 -4.26 -5.80 -1.40
N ASP A 117 -4.17 -6.50 -0.27
CA ASP A 117 -5.01 -6.24 0.91
C ASP A 117 -4.83 -4.80 1.42
N LEU A 118 -3.57 -4.37 1.58
CA LEU A 118 -3.25 -3.00 2.02
C LEU A 118 -3.61 -1.93 0.98
N GLU A 119 -3.45 -2.21 -0.32
CA GLU A 119 -3.89 -1.33 -1.42
C GLU A 119 -5.42 -1.11 -1.36
N CYS A 120 -6.19 -2.16 -1.08
CA CYS A 120 -7.64 -2.07 -0.96
C CYS A 120 -8.06 -1.25 0.27
N MET A 121 -7.41 -1.48 1.42
CA MET A 121 -7.67 -0.70 2.63
C MET A 121 -7.33 0.78 2.45
N GLU A 122 -6.14 1.08 1.90
CA GLU A 122 -5.71 2.47 1.66
C GLU A 122 -6.68 3.19 0.71
N LEU A 123 -7.12 2.51 -0.35
CA LEU A 123 -8.07 3.09 -1.29
C LEU A 123 -9.41 3.41 -0.63
N ALA A 124 -9.96 2.50 0.17
CA ALA A 124 -11.22 2.71 0.88
C ALA A 124 -11.12 3.92 1.85
N ASP A 125 -10.01 4.05 2.57
CA ASP A 125 -9.76 5.18 3.47
C ASP A 125 -9.66 6.51 2.70
N LEU A 126 -9.00 6.51 1.54
CA LEU A 126 -8.90 7.70 0.69
C LEU A 126 -10.28 8.10 0.14
N GLU A 127 -11.05 7.15 -0.40
CA GLU A 127 -12.40 7.40 -0.93
C GLU A 127 -13.34 7.91 0.17
N ALA A 128 -13.28 7.33 1.38
CA ALA A 128 -14.10 7.75 2.51
C ALA A 128 -13.74 9.15 3.04
N SER A 129 -12.51 9.62 2.80
CA SER A 129 -12.04 10.94 3.24
C SER A 129 -12.12 12.01 2.15
N MET A 130 -12.60 11.70 0.95
CA MET A 130 -12.82 12.68 -0.11
C MET A 130 -14.04 13.56 0.19
N GLY A 131 -13.86 14.86 -0.01
CA GLY A 131 -14.97 15.80 -0.13
C GLY A 131 -15.70 15.65 -1.48
N PRO A 132 -16.85 16.33 -1.64
CA PRO A 132 -17.68 16.19 -2.85
C PRO A 132 -16.95 16.52 -4.15
N GLU A 133 -16.12 17.57 -4.14
CA GLU A 133 -15.35 17.99 -5.32
C GLU A 133 -14.28 16.96 -5.70
N GLU A 134 -13.57 16.41 -4.71
CA GLU A 134 -12.56 15.38 -4.92
C GLU A 134 -13.18 14.09 -5.47
N ALA A 135 -14.33 13.67 -4.90
CA ALA A 135 -15.06 12.50 -5.35
C ALA A 135 -15.57 12.66 -6.78
N ALA A 136 -16.07 13.84 -7.15
CA ALA A 136 -16.50 14.14 -8.51
C ALA A 136 -15.32 14.09 -9.50
N LEU A 137 -14.16 14.67 -9.15
CA LEU A 137 -12.95 14.62 -9.97
C LEU A 137 -12.45 13.18 -10.14
N TYR A 138 -12.44 12.41 -9.07
CA TYR A 138 -12.04 11.01 -9.06
C TYR A 138 -12.96 10.15 -9.94
N ALA A 139 -14.28 10.28 -9.79
CA ALA A 139 -15.26 9.56 -10.62
C ALA A 139 -15.11 9.93 -12.11
N CYS A 140 -15.02 11.22 -12.44
CA CYS A 140 -14.81 11.68 -13.81
C CYS A 140 -13.53 11.12 -14.44
N ALA A 141 -12.47 10.94 -13.66
CA ALA A 141 -11.20 10.38 -14.13
C ALA A 141 -11.28 8.86 -14.34
N MET A 142 -12.10 8.17 -13.55
CA MET A 142 -12.33 6.72 -13.67
C MET A 142 -13.16 6.33 -14.91
N ASP A 143 -14.08 7.21 -15.33
CA ASP A 143 -14.94 7.01 -16.50
C ASP A 143 -14.23 7.26 -17.84
N ARG A 144 -13.03 7.82 -17.82
CA ARG A 144 -12.24 7.97 -19.06
C ARG A 144 -11.66 6.61 -19.44
N PRO A 145 -11.94 6.10 -20.66
CA PRO A 145 -11.27 4.91 -21.14
C PRO A 145 -9.78 5.21 -21.27
N THR A 146 -8.96 4.47 -20.51
CA THR A 146 -7.50 4.41 -20.68
C THR A 146 -7.15 3.44 -21.78
#